data_AF-A0A7C7QTT2-F1
#
_entry.id   AF-A0A7C7QTT2-F1
#
_cell.length_a   1.000
_cell.length_b   1.000
_cell.length_c   1.000
_cell.angle_alpha   90.00
_cell.angle_beta   90.00
_cell.angle_gamma   90.00
#
_symmetry.space_group_name_H-M   'P 1'
#
loop_
_entity.id
_entity.type
_entity.pdbx_description
1 polymer ?
#
loop_
_entity_poly.entity_id
_entity_poly.type
_entity_poly.pdbx_seq_one_letter_code
_entity_poly.pdbx_strand_id
1 'polypeptide(L)' 'MLNSNEFISAIGHESTARFLSKRLGISIPHNRIEVKLEPGDLLIVAQLCKRLPEGAVLSEEQLEQIPIKYYAVMVK' A
#
# COMPACT_ATOMS: atom_id res chain seq x y z
N MET A 1 -8.81 -10.26 -8.13
CA MET A 1 -9.26 -9.80 -6.80
C MET A 1 -8.15 -10.12 -5.81
N LEU A 2 -7.89 -9.25 -4.83
CA LEU A 2 -6.98 -9.54 -3.71
C LEU A 2 -7.82 -10.12 -2.58
N ASN A 3 -7.47 -11.31 -2.08
CA ASN A 3 -8.10 -11.92 -0.91
C ASN A 3 -7.18 -11.74 0.31
N SER A 4 -7.75 -11.51 1.50
CA SER A 4 -6.99 -11.19 2.72
C SER A 4 -5.95 -12.24 3.17
N ASN A 5 -6.02 -13.48 2.66
CA ASN A 5 -5.12 -14.58 3.04
C ASN A 5 -4.04 -14.87 1.99
N GLU A 6 -3.94 -14.10 0.91
CA GLU A 6 -3.10 -14.44 -0.26
C GLU A 6 -1.97 -13.43 -0.52
N PHE A 7 -1.70 -12.50 0.40
CA PHE A 7 -0.61 -11.55 0.24
C PHE A 7 0.09 -11.21 1.56
N ILE A 8 1.32 -10.74 1.44
CA ILE A 8 2.09 -10.15 2.53
C ILE A 8 1.95 -8.64 2.41
N SER A 9 1.38 -7.98 3.42
CA SER A 9 1.41 -6.51 3.49
C SER A 9 2.82 -6.06 3.85
N ALA A 10 3.33 -5.06 3.12
CA ALA A 10 4.57 -4.33 3.43
C ALA A 10 4.31 -2.83 3.63
N ILE A 11 3.07 -2.46 4.02
CA ILE A 11 2.69 -1.06 4.22
C ILE A 11 3.25 -0.54 5.54
N GLY A 12 4.13 0.46 5.46
CA GLY A 12 4.85 1.02 6.61
C GLY A 12 4.14 2.14 7.40
N HIS A 13 2.99 2.63 6.94
CA HIS A 13 2.19 3.64 7.65
C HIS A 13 0.81 3.08 8.00
N GLU A 14 0.46 3.14 9.29
CA GLU A 14 -0.79 2.58 9.80
C GLU A 14 -2.05 3.22 9.18
N SER A 15 -2.03 4.55 9.01
CA SER A 15 -3.11 5.28 8.33
C SER A 15 -3.30 4.82 6.88
N THR A 16 -2.22 4.51 6.17
CA THR A 16 -2.29 4.00 4.79
C THR A 16 -2.90 2.60 4.75
N ALA A 17 -2.53 1.73 5.69
CA ALA A 17 -3.08 0.38 5.80
C ALA A 17 -4.59 0.41 6.11
N ARG A 18 -5.02 1.23 7.08
CA ARG A 18 -6.44 1.44 7.40
C ARG A 18 -7.23 2.02 6.23
N PHE A 19 -6.71 3.09 5.63
CA PHE A 19 -7.33 3.75 4.49
C PHE A 19 -7.53 2.78 3.31
N LEU A 20 -6.50 2.02 2.94
CA LEU A 20 -6.61 1.05 1.85
C LEU A 20 -7.52 -0.12 2.21
N SER A 21 -7.54 -0.55 3.47
CA SER A 21 -8.45 -1.61 3.93
C SER A 21 -9.91 -1.19 3.74
N LYS A 22 -10.26 0.03 4.19
CA LYS A 22 -11.61 0.61 4.01
C LYS A 22 -11.95 0.76 2.53
N ARG A 23 -11.02 1.30 1.74
CA ARG A 23 -11.23 1.60 0.32
C ARG A 23 -11.41 0.34 -0.53
N LEU A 24 -10.67 -0.72 -0.22
CA LEU A 24 -10.68 -1.98 -0.99
C LEU A 24 -11.62 -3.04 -0.41
N GLY A 25 -12.18 -2.82 0.78
CA GLY A 25 -13.10 -3.75 1.43
C GLY A 25 -12.42 -5.05 1.92
N ILE A 26 -11.09 -5.03 2.10
CA ILE A 26 -10.30 -6.18 2.55
C ILE A 26 -9.42 -5.78 3.73
N SER A 27 -9.12 -6.71 4.63
CA SER A 27 -8.16 -6.44 5.71
C SER A 27 -6.75 -6.38 5.15
N ILE A 28 -6.07 -5.24 5.32
CA ILE A 28 -4.66 -5.03 4.96
C ILE A 28 -3.91 -4.64 6.24
N PRO A 29 -3.11 -5.55 6.84
CA PRO A 29 -2.42 -5.25 8.09
C PRO A 29 -1.33 -4.19 7.88
N HIS A 30 -1.15 -3.31 8.87
CA HIS A 30 0.05 -2.48 8.96
C HIS A 30 1.26 -3.38 9.25
N ASN A 31 2.29 -3.29 8.42
CA ASN A 31 3.47 -4.13 8.55
C ASN A 31 4.68 -3.45 7.92
N ARG A 32 5.41 -2.70 8.74
CA ARG A 32 6.63 -1.99 8.33
C ARG A 32 7.81 -2.95 8.33
N ILE A 33 7.94 -3.69 7.24
CA ILE A 33 9.04 -4.64 7.01
C ILE A 33 9.83 -4.27 5.77
N GLU A 34 11.10 -4.67 5.76
CA GLU A 34 11.87 -4.75 4.52
C GLU A 34 11.39 -5.96 3.72
N VAL A 35 11.19 -5.78 2.42
CA VAL A 35 10.93 -6.88 1.48
C VAL A 35 12.10 -7.02 0.53
N LYS A 36 12.52 -8.26 0.29
CA LYS A 36 13.48 -8.62 -0.75
C LYS A 36 12.72 -9.38 -1.81
N LEU A 37 12.82 -8.91 -3.05
CA LEU A 37 12.04 -9.42 -4.16
C LEU A 37 12.87 -10.40 -4.97
N GLU A 38 12.26 -11.51 -5.37
CA GLU A 38 12.84 -12.54 -6.22
C GLU A 38 12.11 -12.62 -7.57
N PRO A 39 12.76 -13.11 -8.63
CA PRO A 39 12.09 -13.40 -9.89
C PRO A 39 10.84 -14.28 -9.68
N GLY A 40 9.71 -13.84 -10.23
CA GLY A 40 8.41 -14.48 -10.04
C GLY A 40 7.50 -13.77 -9.04
N ASP A 41 8.03 -12.88 -8.19
CA ASP A 41 7.21 -12.11 -7.26
C ASP A 41 6.27 -11.13 -7.98
N LEU A 42 5.04 -11.02 -7.45
CA LEU A 42 4.04 -10.03 -7.87
C LEU A 42 3.78 -9.03 -6.74
N LEU A 43 4.01 -7.75 -7.01
CA LEU A 43 3.72 -6.67 -6.10
C LEU A 43 2.46 -5.93 -6.52
N ILE A 44 1.63 -5.59 -5.53
CA ILE A 44 0.57 -4.59 -5.70
C ILE A 44 1.00 -3.30 -5.00
N VAL A 45 1.17 -2.24 -5.79
CA VAL A 45 1.65 -0.94 -5.31
C VAL A 45 0.54 0.09 -5.37
N ALA A 46 0.22 0.70 -4.23
CA ALA A 46 -0.62 1.90 -4.16
C ALA A 46 0.27 3.15 -4.14
N GLN A 47 0.36 3.84 -5.28
CA GLN A 47 1.20 5.03 -5.44
C GLN A 47 0.39 6.30 -5.19
N LEU A 48 0.82 7.11 -4.22
CA LEU A 48 0.34 8.47 -4.04
C LEU A 48 0.83 9.33 -5.21
N CYS A 49 -0.08 9.92 -5.99
CA CYS A 49 0.26 10.75 -7.15
C CYS A 49 0.57 12.20 -6.76
N LYS A 50 1.29 12.38 -5.66
CA LYS A 50 1.72 13.68 -5.12
C LYS A 50 3.04 13.50 -4.38
N ARG A 51 4.00 14.41 -4.62
CA ARG A 51 5.22 14.47 -3.82
C ARG A 51 4.91 15.07 -2.46
N LEU A 52 5.32 14.39 -1.39
CA LEU A 52 5.15 14.86 -0.02
C LEU A 52 6.41 15.58 0.48
N PRO A 53 6.27 16.50 1.45
CA PRO A 53 7.39 16.98 2.24
C PRO A 53 8.10 15.81 2.95
N GLU A 54 9.38 15.99 3.25
CA GLU A 54 10.15 15.03 4.03
C GLU A 54 9.53 14.83 5.43
N GLY A 55 9.49 13.58 5.90
CA GLY A 55 8.92 13.22 7.20
C GLY A 55 7.39 13.29 7.30
N ALA A 56 6.68 13.58 6.21
CA ALA A 56 5.22 13.67 6.24
C ALA A 56 4.57 12.30 6.49
N VAL A 57 3.79 12.22 7.57
CA VAL A 57 2.88 11.12 7.87
C VAL A 57 1.46 11.64 7.72
N LEU A 58 0.67 11.01 6.85
CA LEU A 58 -0.67 11.48 6.49
C LEU A 58 -1.75 10.81 7.34
N SER A 59 -2.80 11.54 7.69
CA SER A 59 -4.05 10.96 8.20
C SER A 59 -4.88 10.31 7.09
N GLU A 60 -5.93 9.57 7.45
CA GLU A 60 -6.83 8.95 6.45
C GLU A 60 -7.56 10.02 5.62
N GLU A 61 -7.99 11.11 6.26
CA GLU A 61 -8.66 12.25 5.59
C GLU A 61 -7.73 12.94 4.60
N GLN A 62 -6.44 13.05 4.93
CA GLN A 62 -5.43 13.61 4.01
C GLN A 62 -5.16 12.68 2.83
N LEU A 63 -5.18 11.36 3.03
CA LEU A 63 -5.00 10.36 1.98
C LEU A 63 -6.17 10.35 0.98
N GLU A 64 -7.41 10.57 1.45
CA GLU A 64 -8.60 10.66 0.59
C GLU A 64 -8.50 11.76 -0.46
N GLN A 65 -7.81 12.86 -0.14
CA GLN A 65 -7.65 14.02 -1.03
C GLN A 65 -6.55 13.83 -2.08
N ILE A 66 -5.79 12.72 -2.02
CA ILE A 66 -4.68 12.47 -2.93
C ILE A 66 -5.09 11.39 -3.94
N PRO A 67 -4.96 11.64 -5.25
CA PRO A 67 -5.16 10.59 -6.24
C PRO A 67 -4.19 9.43 -6.03
N ILE A 68 -4.72 8.21 -6.06
CA ILE A 68 -3.94 6.98 -5.91
C ILE A 68 -4.02 6.19 -7.21
N LYS A 69 -2.85 5.77 -7.71
CA LYS A 69 -2.74 4.80 -8.79
C LYS A 69 -2.33 3.45 -8.22
N TYR A 70 -2.93 2.40 -8.76
CA TYR A 70 -2.61 1.03 -8.41
C TYR A 70 -1.78 0.41 -9.54
N TYR A 71 -0.70 -0.27 -9.19
CA TYR A 71 0.16 -0.98 -10.12
C TYR A 71 0.26 -2.45 -9.70
N ALA A 72 0.30 -3.33 -10.69
CA ALA A 72 0.75 -4.71 -10.54
C ALA A 72 2.15 -4.81 -11.17
N VAL A 73 3.15 -5.17 -10.38
CA VAL A 73 4.55 -5.23 -10.83
C VAL A 73 5.05 -6.66 -10.67
N MET A 74 5.47 -7.26 -11.78
CA MET A 74 6.05 -8.60 -11.79
C MET A 74 7.57 -8.49 -11.87
N VAL A 75 8.26 -9.17 -10.97
CA VAL A 75 9.71 -9.26 -10.95
C VAL A 75 10.13 -10.35 -11.92
N LYS A 76 11.03 -10.01 -12.84
CA LYS A 76 11.54 -10.90 -13.89
C LYS A 76 12.94 -11.38 -13.57
#